data_AF-A0A8T5TBF8-F1
#
_entry.id   AF-A0A8T5TBF8-F1
#
_cell.length_a   1.000
_cell.length_b   1.000
_cell.length_c   1.000
_cell.angle_alpha   90.00
_cell.angle_beta   90.00
_cell.angle_gamma   90.00
#
_symmetry.space_group_name_H-M   'P 1'
#
loop_
_entity.id
_entity.type
_entity.pdbx_description
1 polymer ?
#
loop_
_entity_poly.entity_id
_entity_poly.type
_entity_poly.pdbx_seq_one_letter_code
_entity_poly.pdbx_strand_id
1 'polypeptide(L)'
;VNLRSFEQAQLVGSPFIATNEKNMGGLPDRTDDPTEEIIDDLVSGRLPGVLILDPIKAGVVAAETAIKVHPIRKGKSGVPDEQGCIDMAYNCNGCGNCQRNCPNDLDLVEGVRLAKEGDFSVLSDLFDYCLGCARCEVDCMKEVSPLTLLMHAGRERIRNETFNVRVGRGPIQDTEIRNVGAPIVLGEIPGIVAIIGCASYGKEIQELYKMAEEFLIRNYIVVVSGCAAMDIGLVKDDEGKTLYDRYPGDFDRGGLVNVGSCVANPHITGAACKVANIFARRPLRGNFEEIADYILNRVGAVGVAWGAMSQKAASIAAGANGLGIPAVVGPHAAEYRRMFIGRSDDDDTWKVFNARDGTPDQLVGPAPEHLLTTAESIEQAICLVAKLAIRPADNSKGRMIKLSHWIDLERKYKGIDLPNDLEKYIRVEADIPINMKEEVHEYLKQKNWQPRDIVDPTLLKRLCRT
;
A
#
# COMPACT_ATOMS: atom_id res chain seq x y z
N VAL A 1 -18.49 5.30 -9.19
CA VAL A 1 -18.09 4.00 -9.78
C VAL A 1 -19.29 3.47 -10.52
N ASN A 2 -19.25 3.45 -11.84
CA ASN A 2 -20.29 2.77 -12.61
C ASN A 2 -20.00 1.27 -12.45
N LEU A 3 -20.73 0.59 -11.57
CA LEU A 3 -20.50 -0.81 -11.24
C LEU A 3 -20.99 -1.69 -12.39
N ARG A 4 -20.14 -1.91 -13.40
CA ARG A 4 -20.47 -2.75 -14.57
C ARG A 4 -20.41 -4.25 -14.26
N SER A 5 -20.16 -4.66 -13.01
CA SER A 5 -19.99 -6.08 -12.66
C SER A 5 -21.20 -6.93 -13.05
N PHE A 6 -22.42 -6.41 -12.95
CA PHE A 6 -23.63 -7.12 -13.37
C PHE A 6 -23.70 -7.26 -14.90
N GLU A 7 -23.52 -6.17 -15.65
CA GLU A 7 -23.46 -6.19 -17.12
C GLU A 7 -22.37 -7.15 -17.64
N GLN A 8 -21.18 -7.10 -17.04
CA GLN A 8 -20.06 -7.95 -17.41
C GLN A 8 -20.32 -9.42 -17.07
N ALA A 9 -21.00 -9.71 -15.96
CA ALA A 9 -21.43 -11.06 -15.61
C ALA A 9 -22.38 -11.63 -16.67
N GLN A 10 -23.31 -10.83 -17.19
CA GLN A 10 -24.26 -11.26 -18.23
C GLN A 10 -23.55 -11.69 -19.53
N LEU A 11 -22.51 -10.98 -19.96
CA LEU A 11 -21.76 -11.30 -21.19
C LEU A 11 -21.18 -12.71 -21.18
N VAL A 12 -20.77 -13.20 -20.01
CA VAL A 12 -20.21 -14.54 -19.83
C VAL A 12 -21.22 -15.54 -19.26
N GLY A 13 -22.48 -15.15 -19.13
CA GLY A 13 -23.56 -15.94 -18.55
C GLY A 13 -23.38 -16.27 -17.07
N SER A 14 -22.60 -15.49 -16.32
CA SER A 14 -22.47 -15.61 -14.86
C SER A 14 -23.74 -15.10 -14.18
N PRO A 15 -24.40 -15.89 -13.32
CA PRO A 15 -25.41 -15.39 -12.40
C PRO A 15 -24.80 -14.37 -11.43
N PHE A 16 -25.53 -13.29 -11.16
CA PHE A 16 -25.09 -12.25 -10.22
C PHE A 16 -26.01 -12.18 -9.00
N ILE A 17 -25.45 -12.22 -7.80
CA ILE A 17 -26.21 -12.17 -6.54
C ILE A 17 -25.74 -10.95 -5.76
N ALA A 18 -26.61 -9.95 -5.61
CA ALA A 18 -26.38 -8.87 -4.65
C ALA A 18 -26.83 -9.31 -3.26
N THR A 19 -26.02 -9.05 -2.24
CA THR A 19 -26.29 -9.49 -0.86
C THR A 19 -26.24 -8.36 0.17
N ASN A 20 -26.21 -7.11 -0.29
CA ASN A 20 -26.11 -5.95 0.58
C ASN A 20 -27.01 -4.81 0.12
N GLU A 21 -27.76 -4.25 1.06
CA GLU A 21 -28.68 -3.14 0.83
C GLU A 21 -27.97 -1.86 0.34
N LYS A 22 -26.67 -1.72 0.59
CA LYS A 22 -25.88 -0.58 0.10
C LYS A 22 -25.56 -0.67 -1.40
N ASN A 23 -25.71 -1.85 -2.00
CA ASN A 23 -25.51 -2.05 -3.44
C ASN A 23 -26.43 -3.17 -3.96
N MET A 24 -27.67 -2.80 -4.25
CA MET A 24 -28.71 -3.73 -4.70
C MET A 24 -28.70 -3.99 -6.22
N GLY A 25 -27.94 -3.20 -6.99
CA GLY A 25 -27.80 -3.37 -8.45
C GLY A 25 -29.09 -3.22 -9.27
N GLY A 26 -30.19 -2.74 -8.69
CA GLY A 26 -31.50 -2.71 -9.36
C GLY A 26 -32.09 -4.09 -9.63
N LEU A 27 -31.58 -5.12 -8.95
CA LEU A 27 -31.98 -6.52 -9.14
C LEU A 27 -33.31 -6.81 -8.45
N PRO A 28 -34.09 -7.79 -8.94
CA PRO A 28 -35.29 -8.24 -8.26
C PRO A 28 -34.94 -8.76 -6.87
N ASP A 29 -35.62 -8.26 -5.84
CA ASP A 29 -35.52 -8.77 -4.49
C ASP A 29 -36.23 -10.11 -4.41
N ARG A 30 -35.48 -11.16 -4.08
CA ARG A 30 -35.96 -12.54 -3.91
C ARG A 30 -35.69 -13.03 -2.49
N THR A 31 -35.48 -12.11 -1.54
CA THR A 31 -35.12 -12.46 -0.17
C THR A 31 -36.16 -13.38 0.49
N ASP A 32 -37.44 -13.24 0.15
CA ASP A 32 -38.54 -14.01 0.75
C ASP A 32 -38.93 -15.27 -0.05
N ASP A 33 -38.42 -15.42 -1.27
CA ASP A 33 -38.77 -16.52 -2.16
C ASP A 33 -38.13 -17.86 -1.74
N PRO A 34 -38.72 -19.00 -2.14
CA PRO A 34 -38.12 -20.31 -1.91
C PRO A 34 -36.74 -20.44 -2.56
N THR A 35 -35.75 -20.95 -1.81
CA THR A 35 -34.36 -21.11 -2.25
C THR A 35 -34.24 -21.86 -3.58
N GLU A 36 -34.99 -22.96 -3.75
CA GLU A 36 -34.95 -23.79 -4.96
C GLU A 36 -35.41 -23.02 -6.21
N GLU A 37 -36.48 -22.22 -6.09
CA GLU A 37 -36.99 -21.41 -7.20
C GLU A 37 -35.97 -20.36 -7.66
N ILE A 38 -35.27 -19.72 -6.71
CA ILE A 38 -34.22 -18.74 -7.01
C ILE A 38 -33.08 -19.42 -7.76
N ILE A 39 -32.64 -20.59 -7.29
CA ILE A 39 -31.56 -21.35 -7.92
C ILE A 39 -31.95 -21.74 -9.35
N ASP A 40 -33.16 -22.25 -9.56
CA ASP A 40 -33.63 -22.69 -10.87
C ASP A 40 -33.75 -21.51 -11.85
N ASP A 41 -34.22 -20.34 -11.39
CA ASP A 41 -34.28 -19.12 -12.20
C ASP A 41 -32.88 -18.64 -12.64
N LEU A 42 -31.91 -18.68 -11.73
CA LEU A 42 -30.51 -18.30 -12.03
C LEU A 42 -29.83 -19.31 -12.94
N VAL A 43 -30.01 -20.62 -12.71
CA VAL A 43 -29.40 -21.70 -13.48
C VAL A 43 -29.94 -21.76 -14.90
N SER A 44 -31.27 -21.57 -15.05
CA SER A 44 -31.93 -21.53 -16.36
C SER A 44 -31.63 -20.25 -17.15
N GLY A 45 -31.08 -19.21 -16.50
CA GLY A 45 -30.86 -17.90 -17.08
C GLY A 45 -32.14 -17.08 -17.25
N ARG A 46 -33.27 -17.52 -16.65
CA ARG A 46 -34.53 -16.74 -16.62
C ARG A 46 -34.31 -15.39 -15.95
N LEU A 47 -33.52 -15.38 -14.89
CA LEU A 47 -33.02 -14.16 -14.26
C LEU A 47 -31.49 -14.14 -14.32
N PRO A 48 -30.86 -13.08 -14.86
CA PRO A 48 -29.41 -12.94 -14.87
C PRO A 48 -28.82 -12.59 -13.49
N GLY A 49 -29.65 -12.11 -12.56
CA GLY A 49 -29.23 -11.83 -11.20
C GLY A 49 -30.40 -11.48 -10.27
N VAL A 50 -30.12 -11.54 -8.98
CA VAL A 50 -31.11 -11.35 -7.89
C VAL A 50 -30.48 -10.62 -6.70
N LEU A 51 -31.32 -10.00 -5.88
CA LEU A 51 -30.96 -9.50 -4.56
C LEU A 51 -31.45 -10.49 -3.49
N ILE A 52 -30.57 -10.84 -2.54
CA ILE A 52 -30.88 -11.70 -1.39
C ILE A 52 -30.23 -11.11 -0.15
N LEU A 53 -31.02 -10.55 0.76
CA LEU A 53 -30.52 -9.89 1.98
C LEU A 53 -30.38 -10.84 3.17
N ASP A 54 -31.00 -12.02 3.13
CA ASP A 54 -30.76 -13.09 4.11
C ASP A 54 -29.39 -13.75 3.82
N PRO A 55 -28.39 -13.63 4.71
CA PRO A 55 -27.06 -14.16 4.46
C PRO A 55 -26.99 -15.69 4.43
N ILE A 56 -27.88 -16.39 5.15
CA ILE A 56 -27.94 -17.85 5.15
C ILE A 56 -28.48 -18.32 3.80
N LYS A 57 -29.60 -17.75 3.36
CA LYS A 57 -30.18 -18.05 2.05
C LYS A 57 -29.21 -17.71 0.92
N ALA A 58 -28.58 -16.54 0.96
CA ALA A 58 -27.60 -16.11 -0.03
C ALA A 58 -26.42 -17.08 -0.14
N GLY A 59 -25.94 -17.62 0.99
CA GLY A 59 -24.86 -18.62 1.01
C GLY A 59 -25.24 -19.92 0.30
N VAL A 60 -26.45 -20.44 0.56
CA VAL A 60 -26.97 -21.65 -0.10
C VAL A 60 -27.16 -21.41 -1.60
N VAL A 61 -27.87 -20.35 -1.98
CA VAL A 61 -28.13 -20.02 -3.39
C VAL A 61 -26.82 -19.84 -4.14
N ALA A 62 -25.86 -19.08 -3.60
CA ALA A 62 -24.59 -18.83 -4.26
C ALA A 62 -23.79 -20.13 -4.51
N ALA A 63 -23.69 -20.99 -3.50
CA ALA A 63 -22.93 -22.24 -3.60
C ALA A 63 -23.58 -23.21 -4.61
N GLU A 64 -24.88 -23.45 -4.50
CA GLU A 64 -25.57 -24.41 -5.36
C GLU A 64 -25.70 -23.93 -6.81
N THR A 65 -26.03 -22.65 -7.01
CA THR A 65 -26.07 -22.05 -8.36
C THR A 65 -24.70 -22.15 -9.03
N ALA A 66 -23.60 -21.87 -8.31
CA ALA A 66 -22.26 -21.98 -8.89
C ALA A 66 -21.94 -23.40 -9.39
N ILE A 67 -22.29 -24.43 -8.61
CA ILE A 67 -22.08 -25.84 -9.00
C ILE A 67 -22.92 -26.20 -10.23
N LYS A 68 -24.22 -25.86 -10.24
CA LYS A 68 -25.15 -26.20 -11.33
C LYS A 68 -24.82 -25.46 -12.64
N VAL A 69 -24.33 -24.22 -12.54
CA VAL A 69 -24.00 -23.38 -13.71
C VAL A 69 -22.64 -23.72 -14.32
N HIS A 70 -21.70 -24.29 -13.55
CA HIS A 70 -20.37 -24.66 -14.04
C HIS A 70 -20.39 -25.48 -15.36
N PRO A 71 -21.12 -26.60 -15.48
CA PRO A 71 -21.16 -27.37 -16.74
C PRO A 71 -21.82 -26.61 -17.89
N ILE A 72 -22.80 -25.74 -17.60
CA ILE A 72 -23.56 -24.96 -18.61
C ILE A 72 -22.67 -23.89 -19.24
N ARG A 73 -21.77 -23.31 -18.46
CA ARG A 73 -20.87 -22.24 -18.90
C ARG A 73 -19.50 -22.74 -19.36
N LYS A 74 -19.25 -24.05 -19.31
CA LYS A 74 -17.96 -24.62 -19.69
C LYS A 74 -17.59 -24.18 -21.11
N GLY A 75 -16.43 -23.56 -21.26
CA GLY A 75 -15.93 -23.06 -22.55
C GLY A 75 -16.43 -21.68 -22.96
N LYS A 76 -17.32 -21.02 -22.20
CA LYS A 76 -17.67 -19.62 -22.44
C LYS A 76 -16.50 -18.72 -22.03
N SER A 77 -16.13 -17.79 -22.91
CA SER A 77 -15.12 -16.76 -22.68
C SER A 77 -15.73 -15.40 -22.96
N GLY A 78 -15.39 -14.40 -22.15
CA GLY A 78 -15.67 -12.99 -22.44
C GLY A 78 -14.64 -12.35 -23.36
N VAL A 79 -13.53 -13.06 -23.61
CA VAL A 79 -12.42 -12.62 -24.47
C VAL A 79 -12.47 -13.43 -25.77
N PRO A 80 -12.49 -12.77 -26.95
CA PRO A 80 -12.44 -13.43 -28.25
C PRO A 80 -11.15 -14.26 -28.44
N ASP A 81 -11.17 -15.12 -29.45
CA ASP A 81 -9.96 -15.74 -29.96
C ASP A 81 -9.07 -14.71 -30.70
N GLU A 82 -7.92 -15.16 -31.19
CA GLU A 82 -6.93 -14.28 -31.82
C GLU A 82 -7.49 -13.56 -33.04
N GLN A 83 -8.19 -14.28 -33.92
CA GLN A 83 -8.82 -13.67 -35.09
C GLN A 83 -9.90 -12.66 -34.69
N GLY A 84 -10.76 -12.99 -33.72
CA GLY A 84 -11.75 -12.04 -33.21
C GLY A 84 -11.14 -10.79 -32.58
N CYS A 85 -9.98 -10.90 -31.94
CA CYS A 85 -9.23 -9.76 -31.41
C CYS A 85 -8.63 -8.91 -32.54
N ILE A 86 -8.05 -9.54 -33.57
CA ILE A 86 -7.54 -8.86 -34.77
C ILE A 86 -8.68 -8.10 -35.48
N ASP A 87 -9.83 -8.75 -35.69
CA ASP A 87 -11.00 -8.16 -36.34
C ASP A 87 -11.54 -6.97 -35.54
N MET A 88 -11.61 -7.09 -34.20
CA MET A 88 -11.94 -5.96 -33.32
C MET A 88 -10.94 -4.81 -33.48
N ALA A 89 -9.64 -5.11 -33.51
CA ALA A 89 -8.60 -4.10 -33.66
C ALA A 89 -8.70 -3.36 -35.01
N TYR A 90 -9.10 -4.04 -36.09
CA TYR A 90 -9.29 -3.42 -37.42
C TYR A 90 -10.32 -2.29 -37.43
N ASN A 91 -11.31 -2.30 -36.53
CA ASN A 91 -12.28 -1.21 -36.41
C ASN A 91 -11.66 0.10 -35.88
N CYS A 92 -10.46 0.03 -35.26
CA CYS A 92 -9.78 1.19 -34.69
C CYS A 92 -9.32 2.17 -35.79
N ASN A 93 -9.64 3.45 -35.61
CA ASN A 93 -9.22 4.54 -36.49
C ASN A 93 -8.08 5.41 -35.90
N GLY A 94 -7.49 5.03 -34.76
CA GLY A 94 -6.35 5.73 -34.17
C GLY A 94 -6.66 7.10 -33.54
N CYS A 95 -7.91 7.37 -33.13
CA CYS A 95 -8.30 8.70 -32.63
C CYS A 95 -7.68 9.12 -31.27
N GLY A 96 -7.13 8.17 -30.51
CA GLY A 96 -6.47 8.42 -29.22
C GLY A 96 -7.37 8.66 -28.00
N ASN A 97 -8.70 8.55 -28.13
CA ASN A 97 -9.61 8.73 -26.98
C ASN A 97 -9.36 7.72 -25.86
N CYS A 98 -9.08 6.46 -26.20
CA CYS A 98 -8.83 5.40 -25.23
C CYS A 98 -7.65 5.72 -24.30
N GLN A 99 -6.54 6.21 -24.87
CA GLN A 99 -5.34 6.59 -24.14
C GLN A 99 -5.56 7.85 -23.30
N ARG A 100 -6.15 8.92 -23.87
CA ARG A 100 -6.51 10.13 -23.13
C ARG A 100 -7.42 9.87 -21.92
N ASN A 101 -8.30 8.87 -22.02
CA ASN A 101 -9.20 8.47 -20.94
C ASN A 101 -8.56 7.51 -19.93
N CYS A 102 -7.39 6.95 -20.24
CA CYS A 102 -6.69 6.01 -19.38
C CYS A 102 -6.09 6.76 -18.18
N PRO A 103 -6.39 6.38 -16.92
CA PRO A 103 -5.81 7.03 -15.75
C PRO A 103 -4.28 7.01 -15.72
N ASN A 104 -3.67 6.00 -16.33
CA ASN A 104 -2.23 5.80 -16.39
C ASN A 104 -1.61 6.22 -17.74
N ASP A 105 -2.39 6.85 -18.64
CA ASP A 105 -1.94 7.27 -19.97
C ASP A 105 -1.19 6.19 -20.76
N LEU A 106 -1.67 4.94 -20.66
CA LEU A 106 -1.04 3.79 -21.32
C LEU A 106 -1.08 3.95 -22.84
N ASP A 107 -0.04 3.46 -23.53
CA ASP A 107 0.09 3.50 -25.00
C ASP A 107 -0.83 2.48 -25.71
N LEU A 108 -2.14 2.65 -25.47
CA LEU A 108 -3.19 1.78 -25.97
C LEU A 108 -3.36 1.90 -27.49
N VAL A 109 -3.06 3.08 -28.06
CA VAL A 109 -3.25 3.32 -29.49
C VAL A 109 -2.26 2.48 -30.29
N GLU A 110 -0.99 2.49 -29.88
CA GLU A 110 0.03 1.68 -30.54
C GLU A 110 -0.23 0.18 -30.33
N GLY A 111 -0.58 -0.23 -29.12
CA GLY A 111 -0.95 -1.61 -28.84
C GLY A 111 -2.10 -2.13 -29.71
N VAL A 112 -3.14 -1.32 -29.92
CA VAL A 112 -4.27 -1.67 -30.82
C VAL A 112 -3.84 -1.65 -32.30
N ARG A 113 -2.93 -0.75 -32.70
CA ARG A 113 -2.41 -0.69 -34.07
C ARG A 113 -1.69 -1.99 -34.43
N LEU A 114 -0.76 -2.43 -33.56
CA LEU A 114 0.01 -3.67 -33.72
C LEU A 114 -0.89 -4.91 -33.68
N ALA A 115 -1.95 -4.90 -32.85
CA ALA A 115 -2.89 -6.00 -32.78
C ALA A 115 -3.60 -6.30 -34.12
N LYS A 116 -3.70 -5.33 -35.05
CA LYS A 116 -4.23 -5.57 -36.42
C LYS A 116 -3.35 -6.52 -37.24
N GLU A 117 -2.06 -6.54 -36.94
CA GLU A 117 -1.04 -7.36 -37.59
C GLU A 117 -0.82 -8.68 -36.83
N GLY A 118 -1.61 -8.94 -35.78
CA GLY A 118 -1.46 -10.11 -34.90
C GLY A 118 -0.37 -9.96 -33.84
N ASP A 119 0.23 -8.78 -33.70
CA ASP A 119 1.23 -8.50 -32.68
C ASP A 119 0.57 -7.91 -31.42
N PHE A 120 0.57 -8.69 -30.33
CA PHE A 120 0.01 -8.31 -29.03
C PHE A 120 1.08 -7.96 -27.99
N SER A 121 2.36 -7.88 -28.37
CA SER A 121 3.49 -7.68 -27.44
C SER A 121 3.34 -6.43 -26.58
N VAL A 122 3.09 -5.27 -27.20
CA VAL A 122 2.88 -4.00 -26.48
C VAL A 122 1.71 -4.09 -25.50
N LEU A 123 0.61 -4.72 -25.89
CA LEU A 123 -0.53 -4.90 -24.98
C LEU A 123 -0.17 -5.85 -23.84
N SER A 124 0.57 -6.93 -24.10
CA SER A 124 1.04 -7.84 -23.05
C SER A 124 1.89 -7.11 -22.01
N ASP A 125 2.77 -6.20 -22.44
CA ASP A 125 3.63 -5.41 -21.54
C ASP A 125 2.82 -4.40 -20.71
N LEU A 126 1.77 -3.82 -21.30
CA LEU A 126 0.88 -2.87 -20.62
C LEU A 126 -0.08 -3.54 -19.61
N PHE A 127 -0.17 -4.87 -19.59
CA PHE A 127 -1.12 -5.61 -18.74
C PHE A 127 -0.98 -5.25 -17.25
N ASP A 128 0.24 -5.27 -16.72
CA ASP A 128 0.53 -4.96 -15.30
C ASP A 128 0.30 -3.51 -14.90
N TYR A 129 0.25 -2.62 -15.89
CA TYR A 129 0.02 -1.20 -15.70
C TYR A 129 -1.47 -0.85 -15.78
N CYS A 130 -2.31 -1.78 -16.26
CA CYS A 130 -3.73 -1.53 -16.47
C CYS A 130 -4.55 -1.74 -15.19
N LEU A 131 -5.33 -0.73 -14.82
CA LEU A 131 -6.24 -0.79 -13.66
C LEU A 131 -7.53 -1.60 -13.91
N GLY A 132 -7.74 -2.13 -15.12
CA GLY A 132 -8.96 -2.85 -15.48
C GLY A 132 -10.24 -1.99 -15.44
N CYS A 133 -10.11 -0.66 -15.52
CA CYS A 133 -11.23 0.25 -15.24
C CYS A 133 -12.23 0.47 -16.40
N ALA A 134 -11.94 -0.06 -17.59
CA ALA A 134 -12.74 0.07 -18.82
C ALA A 134 -13.05 1.51 -19.29
N ARG A 135 -12.41 2.55 -18.72
CA ARG A 135 -12.58 3.95 -19.18
C ARG A 135 -12.18 4.14 -20.65
N CYS A 136 -11.26 3.32 -21.15
CA CYS A 136 -10.83 3.33 -22.54
C CYS A 136 -11.92 2.90 -23.54
N GLU A 137 -12.98 2.23 -23.08
CA GLU A 137 -14.05 1.71 -23.93
C GLU A 137 -15.24 2.67 -24.07
N VAL A 138 -15.49 3.48 -23.03
CA VAL A 138 -16.75 4.23 -22.87
C VAL A 138 -17.02 5.17 -24.04
N ASP A 139 -15.98 5.84 -24.55
CA ASP A 139 -16.09 6.83 -25.63
C ASP A 139 -15.60 6.27 -26.99
N CYS A 140 -15.46 4.95 -27.10
CA CYS A 140 -15.01 4.31 -28.34
C CYS A 140 -16.16 4.19 -29.35
N MET A 141 -16.19 5.08 -30.33
CA MET A 141 -17.20 5.09 -31.41
C MET A 141 -17.06 3.93 -32.43
N LYS A 142 -16.11 3.03 -32.19
CA LYS A 142 -15.77 1.90 -33.08
C LYS A 142 -15.89 0.54 -32.39
N GLU A 143 -16.40 0.53 -31.16
CA GLU A 143 -16.61 -0.69 -30.37
C GLU A 143 -15.33 -1.54 -30.19
N VAL A 144 -14.17 -0.88 -30.25
CA VAL A 144 -12.88 -1.49 -29.91
C VAL A 144 -12.70 -1.43 -28.41
N SER A 145 -12.37 -2.58 -27.79
CA SER A 145 -12.07 -2.69 -26.37
C SER A 145 -10.56 -2.95 -26.19
N PRO A 146 -9.75 -1.92 -25.92
CA PRO A 146 -8.34 -2.11 -25.54
C PRO A 146 -8.18 -3.01 -24.32
N LEU A 147 -9.13 -2.96 -23.37
CA LEU A 147 -9.12 -3.83 -22.20
C LEU A 147 -9.28 -5.30 -22.57
N THR A 148 -10.18 -5.64 -23.50
CA THR A 148 -10.34 -7.02 -23.97
C THR A 148 -9.09 -7.49 -24.71
N LEU A 149 -8.49 -6.64 -25.54
CA LEU A 149 -7.24 -6.94 -26.23
C LEU A 149 -6.07 -7.14 -25.24
N LEU A 150 -6.02 -6.35 -24.16
CA LEU A 150 -5.07 -6.54 -23.04
C LEU A 150 -5.27 -7.90 -22.36
N MET A 151 -6.51 -8.28 -22.05
CA MET A 151 -6.83 -9.57 -21.45
C MET A 151 -6.49 -10.75 -22.38
N HIS A 152 -6.67 -10.56 -23.70
CA HIS A 152 -6.25 -11.54 -24.69
C HIS A 152 -4.73 -11.66 -24.74
N ALA A 153 -3.99 -10.54 -24.76
CA ALA A 153 -2.54 -10.51 -24.76
C ALA A 153 -1.94 -11.19 -23.52
N GLY A 154 -2.49 -10.90 -22.34
CA GLY A 154 -2.05 -11.47 -21.06
C GLY A 154 -2.57 -12.89 -20.76
N ARG A 155 -3.35 -13.52 -21.65
CA ARG A 155 -4.12 -14.75 -21.34
C ARG A 155 -3.29 -15.90 -20.80
N GLU A 156 -2.10 -16.13 -21.35
CA GLU A 156 -1.23 -17.24 -20.91
C GLU A 156 -0.64 -16.96 -19.54
N ARG A 157 -0.30 -15.69 -19.27
CA ARG A 157 0.13 -15.27 -17.95
C ARG A 157 -1.00 -15.46 -16.93
N ILE A 158 -2.18 -14.90 -17.20
CA ILE A 158 -3.36 -14.99 -16.31
C ILE A 158 -3.69 -16.45 -15.95
N ARG A 159 -3.61 -17.37 -16.93
CA ARG A 159 -3.86 -18.80 -16.70
C ARG A 159 -2.89 -19.44 -15.72
N ASN A 160 -1.67 -18.90 -15.61
CA ASN A 160 -0.59 -19.44 -14.80
C ASN A 160 -0.36 -18.63 -13.50
N GLU A 161 -1.13 -17.56 -13.26
CA GLU A 161 -1.05 -16.74 -12.05
C GLU A 161 -1.53 -17.53 -10.81
N THR A 162 -0.58 -18.18 -10.16
CA THR A 162 -0.78 -18.96 -8.94
C THR A 162 0.22 -18.50 -7.89
N PHE A 163 -0.27 -17.97 -6.77
CA PHE A 163 0.56 -17.34 -5.76
C PHE A 163 0.10 -17.68 -4.34
N ASN A 164 1.03 -17.63 -3.39
CA ASN A 164 0.74 -17.80 -1.98
C ASN A 164 0.56 -16.44 -1.31
N VAL A 165 -0.50 -16.31 -0.52
CA VAL A 165 -0.71 -15.18 0.39
C VAL A 165 -0.97 -15.74 1.77
N ARG A 166 -0.15 -15.34 2.76
CA ARG A 166 -0.39 -15.75 4.15
C ARG A 166 -1.71 -15.17 4.63
N VAL A 167 -2.55 -15.97 5.29
CA VAL A 167 -3.84 -15.51 5.83
C VAL A 167 -3.66 -14.34 6.80
N GLY A 168 -4.64 -13.43 6.81
CA GLY A 168 -4.70 -12.34 7.78
C GLY A 168 -4.78 -12.87 9.21
N ARG A 169 -3.73 -12.66 10.00
CA ARG A 169 -3.62 -13.24 11.36
C ARG A 169 -4.22 -12.37 12.46
N GLY A 170 -4.63 -11.14 12.15
CA GLY A 170 -5.23 -10.21 13.12
C GLY A 170 -4.20 -9.45 13.97
N PRO A 171 -4.48 -9.19 15.25
CA PRO A 171 -3.70 -8.30 16.09
C PRO A 171 -2.29 -8.82 16.38
N ILE A 172 -1.33 -7.91 16.43
CA ILE A 172 0.02 -8.19 16.98
C ILE A 172 -0.13 -8.57 18.45
N GLN A 173 0.56 -9.59 18.93
CA GLN A 173 0.41 -10.08 20.31
C GLN A 173 1.24 -9.25 21.30
N ASP A 174 0.83 -9.25 22.57
CA ASP A 174 1.59 -8.54 23.62
C ASP A 174 2.97 -9.15 23.86
N THR A 175 3.11 -10.47 23.66
CA THR A 175 4.39 -11.19 23.68
C THR A 175 5.34 -10.65 22.62
N GLU A 176 4.86 -10.47 21.38
CA GLU A 176 5.63 -9.86 20.30
C GLU A 176 6.02 -8.42 20.64
N ILE A 177 5.08 -7.60 21.14
CA ILE A 177 5.37 -6.21 21.55
C ILE A 177 6.43 -6.15 22.65
N ARG A 178 6.44 -7.08 23.61
CA ARG A 178 7.49 -7.13 24.65
C ARG A 178 8.87 -7.42 24.05
N ASN A 179 8.94 -8.24 23.01
CA ASN A 179 10.20 -8.60 22.35
C ASN A 179 10.77 -7.41 21.56
N VAL A 180 9.91 -6.66 20.86
CA VAL A 180 10.37 -5.61 19.93
C VAL A 180 10.24 -4.18 20.44
N GLY A 181 9.55 -3.95 21.57
CA GLY A 181 9.26 -2.61 22.07
C GLY A 181 10.50 -1.74 22.30
N ALA A 182 11.50 -2.27 23.02
CA ALA A 182 12.75 -1.53 23.25
C ALA A 182 13.56 -1.36 21.95
N PRO A 183 13.82 -2.42 21.16
CA PRO A 183 14.55 -2.27 19.90
C PRO A 183 13.93 -1.27 18.92
N ILE A 184 12.60 -1.19 18.81
CA ILE A 184 11.92 -0.20 17.96
C ILE A 184 12.13 1.22 18.49
N VAL A 185 11.93 1.44 19.79
CA VAL A 185 12.04 2.77 20.41
C VAL A 185 13.47 3.30 20.38
N LEU A 186 14.45 2.41 20.54
CA LEU A 186 15.86 2.75 20.46
C LEU A 186 16.33 2.93 19.00
N GLY A 187 15.57 2.44 18.03
CA GLY A 187 15.89 2.49 16.60
C GLY A 187 16.78 1.35 16.11
N GLU A 188 17.05 0.34 16.94
CA GLU A 188 17.84 -0.84 16.56
C GLU A 188 17.06 -1.80 15.64
N ILE A 189 15.74 -1.83 15.78
CA ILE A 189 14.85 -2.23 14.68
C ILE A 189 14.54 -0.94 13.92
N PRO A 190 14.92 -0.83 12.63
CA PRO A 190 14.87 0.44 11.89
C PRO A 190 13.48 1.08 11.83
N GLY A 191 12.43 0.25 11.80
CA GLY A 191 11.06 0.71 11.96
C GLY A 191 10.03 -0.31 11.53
N ILE A 192 8.76 0.07 11.69
CA ILE A 192 7.59 -0.65 11.19
C ILE A 192 7.20 -0.03 9.84
N VAL A 193 7.17 -0.81 8.77
CA VAL A 193 6.72 -0.37 7.45
C VAL A 193 5.37 -1.02 7.15
N ALA A 194 4.33 -0.21 7.05
CA ALA A 194 2.97 -0.68 6.86
C ALA A 194 2.52 -0.50 5.41
N ILE A 195 2.63 -1.56 4.58
CA ILE A 195 2.26 -1.53 3.16
C ILE A 195 0.80 -1.97 3.02
N ILE A 196 -0.08 -1.00 2.77
CA ILE A 196 -1.53 -1.14 2.86
C ILE A 196 -2.22 -0.52 1.64
N GLY A 197 -3.54 -0.59 1.60
CA GLY A 197 -4.34 0.27 0.72
C GLY A 197 -4.93 -0.44 -0.49
N CYS A 198 -5.23 0.34 -1.51
CA CYS A 198 -5.98 -0.08 -2.70
C CYS A 198 -5.01 -0.36 -3.87
N ALA A 199 -5.52 -0.93 -4.96
CA ALA A 199 -4.73 -1.30 -6.14
C ALA A 199 -4.82 -0.29 -7.30
N SER A 200 -4.87 1.02 -7.01
CA SER A 200 -4.86 2.07 -8.03
C SER A 200 -3.44 2.60 -8.26
N TYR A 201 -2.55 1.72 -8.71
CA TYR A 201 -1.14 2.04 -8.91
C TYR A 201 -0.93 2.91 -10.15
N GLY A 202 0.01 3.87 -10.07
CA GLY A 202 0.42 4.69 -11.22
C GLY A 202 1.41 3.99 -12.16
N LYS A 203 1.91 2.84 -11.73
CA LYS A 203 2.91 1.99 -12.39
C LYS A 203 2.53 0.52 -12.20
N GLU A 204 3.44 -0.40 -12.51
CA GLU A 204 3.23 -1.84 -12.42
C GLU A 204 2.84 -2.31 -11.00
N ILE A 205 1.97 -3.31 -10.93
CA ILE A 205 1.45 -3.87 -9.69
C ILE A 205 2.56 -4.48 -8.79
N GLN A 206 3.66 -4.93 -9.38
CA GLN A 206 4.79 -5.58 -8.71
C GLN A 206 5.71 -4.61 -7.95
N GLU A 207 5.57 -3.29 -8.11
CA GLU A 207 6.41 -2.33 -7.37
C GLU A 207 6.30 -2.51 -5.84
N LEU A 208 5.12 -2.90 -5.34
CA LEU A 208 4.95 -3.16 -3.92
C LEU A 208 5.80 -4.34 -3.41
N TYR A 209 5.98 -5.38 -4.23
CA TYR A 209 6.86 -6.50 -3.91
C TYR A 209 8.31 -5.99 -3.71
N LYS A 210 8.80 -5.17 -4.64
CA LYS A 210 10.16 -4.59 -4.58
C LYS A 210 10.38 -3.81 -3.29
N MET A 211 9.41 -2.98 -2.91
CA MET A 211 9.47 -2.24 -1.64
C MET A 211 9.43 -3.16 -0.43
N ALA A 212 8.52 -4.13 -0.40
CA ALA A 212 8.39 -5.06 0.72
C ALA A 212 9.68 -5.86 0.92
N GLU A 213 10.23 -6.43 -0.15
CA GLU A 213 11.49 -7.18 -0.13
C GLU A 213 12.64 -6.32 0.39
N GLU A 214 12.77 -5.09 -0.11
CA GLU A 214 13.84 -4.17 0.29
C GLU A 214 13.84 -3.89 1.80
N PHE A 215 12.66 -3.72 2.40
CA PHE A 215 12.53 -3.49 3.84
C PHE A 215 12.69 -4.78 4.66
N LEU A 216 12.28 -5.93 4.13
CA LEU A 216 12.47 -7.23 4.77
C LEU A 216 13.95 -7.60 4.87
N ILE A 217 14.74 -7.47 3.79
CA ILE A 217 16.19 -7.75 3.82
C ILE A 217 16.96 -6.79 4.72
N ARG A 218 16.43 -5.58 4.93
CA ARG A 218 17.00 -4.54 5.82
C ARG A 218 16.52 -4.65 7.26
N ASN A 219 15.90 -5.77 7.64
CA ASN A 219 15.47 -6.05 9.02
C ASN A 219 14.43 -5.06 9.59
N TYR A 220 13.66 -4.38 8.73
CA TYR A 220 12.45 -3.69 9.17
C TYR A 220 11.36 -4.71 9.50
N ILE A 221 10.34 -4.30 10.26
CA ILE A 221 9.12 -5.09 10.44
C ILE A 221 8.14 -4.67 9.36
N VAL A 222 7.82 -5.55 8.41
CA VAL A 222 6.85 -5.24 7.35
C VAL A 222 5.49 -5.79 7.75
N VAL A 223 4.49 -4.92 7.76
CA VAL A 223 3.10 -5.29 8.04
C VAL A 223 2.22 -4.90 6.87
N VAL A 224 1.29 -5.77 6.49
CA VAL A 224 0.46 -5.57 5.29
C VAL A 224 -1.02 -5.83 5.53
N SER A 225 -1.87 -5.16 4.76
CA SER A 225 -3.32 -5.38 4.78
C SER A 225 -3.97 -5.09 3.42
N GLY A 226 -5.19 -5.60 3.22
CA GLY A 226 -6.02 -5.24 2.06
C GLY A 226 -5.44 -5.72 0.72
N CYS A 227 -5.61 -4.91 -0.33
CA CYS A 227 -5.14 -5.24 -1.68
C CYS A 227 -3.61 -5.37 -1.71
N ALA A 228 -2.90 -4.46 -1.04
CA ALA A 228 -1.44 -4.52 -0.97
C ALA A 228 -0.93 -5.86 -0.41
N ALA A 229 -1.61 -6.45 0.57
CA ALA A 229 -1.24 -7.77 1.09
C ALA A 229 -1.39 -8.89 0.05
N MET A 230 -2.33 -8.76 -0.89
CA MET A 230 -2.48 -9.68 -2.02
C MET A 230 -1.37 -9.43 -3.05
N ASP A 231 -1.16 -8.17 -3.41
CA ASP A 231 -0.32 -7.77 -4.54
C ASP A 231 1.18 -8.04 -4.30
N ILE A 232 1.67 -7.93 -3.05
CA ILE A 232 3.04 -8.32 -2.72
C ILE A 232 3.31 -9.83 -2.89
N GLY A 233 2.25 -10.64 -2.99
CA GLY A 233 2.35 -12.07 -3.23
C GLY A 233 2.44 -12.45 -4.72
N LEU A 234 2.21 -11.51 -5.63
CA LEU A 234 2.14 -11.76 -7.09
C LEU A 234 3.51 -11.99 -7.77
N VAL A 235 4.59 -12.10 -6.99
CA VAL A 235 5.94 -12.35 -7.50
C VAL A 235 6.53 -13.54 -6.77
N LYS A 236 7.18 -14.41 -7.56
CA LYS A 236 7.99 -15.52 -7.07
C LYS A 236 9.46 -15.24 -7.38
N ASP A 237 10.34 -15.66 -6.49
CA ASP A 237 11.78 -15.69 -6.76
C ASP A 237 12.16 -16.84 -7.72
N ASP A 238 13.46 -16.98 -7.99
CA ASP A 238 14.01 -18.03 -8.85
C ASP A 238 13.73 -19.46 -8.33
N GLU A 239 13.41 -19.62 -7.04
CA GLU A 239 13.01 -20.88 -6.42
C GLU A 239 11.49 -21.11 -6.47
N GLY A 240 10.72 -20.19 -7.06
CA GLY A 240 9.27 -20.26 -7.14
C GLY A 240 8.56 -19.84 -5.85
N LYS A 241 9.24 -19.16 -4.93
CA LYS A 241 8.72 -18.78 -3.60
C LYS A 241 8.31 -17.31 -3.55
N THR A 242 7.15 -17.04 -2.95
CA THR A 242 6.69 -15.67 -2.66
C THR A 242 7.40 -15.08 -1.44
N LEU A 243 7.23 -13.78 -1.18
CA LEU A 243 7.72 -13.18 0.08
C LEU A 243 7.13 -13.88 1.32
N TYR A 244 5.90 -14.36 1.23
CA TYR A 244 5.26 -15.07 2.36
C TYR A 244 5.89 -16.43 2.66
N ASP A 245 6.48 -17.08 1.65
CA ASP A 245 7.19 -18.35 1.79
C ASP A 245 8.62 -18.13 2.32
N ARG A 246 9.23 -17.01 1.96
CA ARG A 246 10.63 -16.68 2.25
C ARG A 246 10.85 -16.04 3.62
N TYR A 247 9.91 -15.22 4.08
CA TYR A 247 10.04 -14.45 5.32
C TYR A 247 9.09 -14.95 6.42
N PRO A 248 9.53 -14.91 7.70
CA PRO A 248 8.70 -15.31 8.83
C PRO A 248 7.52 -14.35 9.02
N GLY A 249 6.44 -14.83 9.63
CA GLY A 249 5.23 -14.03 9.88
C GLY A 249 5.14 -13.50 11.30
N ASP A 250 6.27 -13.41 11.98
CA ASP A 250 6.40 -12.86 13.32
C ASP A 250 6.53 -11.34 13.22
N PHE A 251 6.00 -10.62 14.21
CA PHE A 251 6.22 -9.18 14.31
C PHE A 251 7.60 -8.91 14.92
N ASP A 252 8.65 -9.13 14.13
CA ASP A 252 10.06 -8.89 14.46
C ASP A 252 10.84 -8.50 13.18
N ARG A 253 12.13 -8.22 13.34
CA ARG A 253 13.06 -7.85 12.27
C ARG A 253 12.98 -8.80 11.08
N GLY A 254 12.80 -8.25 9.88
CA GLY A 254 12.68 -9.03 8.65
C GLY A 254 11.42 -9.89 8.57
N GLY A 255 10.45 -9.68 9.47
CA GLY A 255 9.15 -10.36 9.46
C GLY A 255 8.15 -9.68 8.52
N LEU A 256 7.33 -10.51 7.85
CA LEU A 256 6.23 -10.11 6.98
C LEU A 256 4.88 -10.53 7.58
N VAL A 257 4.16 -9.57 8.16
CA VAL A 257 2.90 -9.83 8.87
C VAL A 257 1.70 -9.36 8.04
N ASN A 258 0.91 -10.30 7.52
CA ASN A 258 -0.43 -9.98 7.03
C ASN A 258 -1.42 -9.87 8.20
N VAL A 259 -1.89 -8.65 8.52
CA VAL A 259 -2.87 -8.44 9.59
C VAL A 259 -4.31 -8.72 9.14
N GLY A 260 -4.57 -8.72 7.83
CA GLY A 260 -5.88 -9.06 7.24
C GLY A 260 -6.42 -8.01 6.27
N SER A 261 -7.74 -7.86 6.24
CA SER A 261 -8.42 -6.94 5.32
C SER A 261 -8.22 -5.47 5.71
N CYS A 262 -8.77 -4.52 4.94
CA CYS A 262 -8.61 -3.10 5.24
C CYS A 262 -9.10 -2.68 6.65
N VAL A 263 -10.06 -3.42 7.24
CA VAL A 263 -10.53 -3.17 8.62
C VAL A 263 -9.59 -3.71 9.69
N ALA A 264 -8.53 -4.41 9.31
CA ALA A 264 -7.45 -4.86 10.21
C ALA A 264 -6.32 -3.82 10.35
N ASN A 265 -6.33 -2.72 9.59
CA ASN A 265 -5.39 -1.60 9.78
C ASN A 265 -5.31 -1.05 11.22
N PRO A 266 -6.39 -1.03 12.03
CA PRO A 266 -6.31 -0.68 13.44
C PRO A 266 -5.38 -1.59 14.27
N HIS A 267 -5.06 -2.80 13.82
CA HIS A 267 -4.06 -3.65 14.48
C HIS A 267 -2.63 -3.14 14.27
N ILE A 268 -2.37 -2.43 13.17
CA ILE A 268 -1.07 -1.82 12.87
C ILE A 268 -0.86 -0.60 13.76
N THR A 269 -1.79 0.36 13.75
CA THR A 269 -1.72 1.52 14.65
C THR A 269 -1.86 1.11 16.12
N GLY A 270 -2.64 0.06 16.38
CA GLY A 270 -2.73 -0.59 17.68
C GLY A 270 -1.38 -1.15 18.16
N ALA A 271 -0.56 -1.72 17.28
CA ALA A 271 0.79 -2.17 17.64
C ALA A 271 1.66 -1.00 18.14
N ALA A 272 1.64 0.15 17.45
CA ALA A 272 2.36 1.36 17.89
C ALA A 272 1.84 1.88 19.25
N CYS A 273 0.52 1.91 19.44
CA CYS A 273 -0.09 2.26 20.73
C CYS A 273 0.32 1.28 21.85
N LYS A 274 0.43 -0.01 21.53
CA LYS A 274 0.88 -1.03 22.48
C LYS A 274 2.37 -0.94 22.77
N VAL A 275 3.22 -0.47 21.86
CA VAL A 275 4.61 -0.13 22.20
C VAL A 275 4.63 0.95 23.29
N ALA A 276 3.87 2.04 23.11
CA ALA A 276 3.78 3.09 24.13
C ALA A 276 3.22 2.57 25.47
N ASN A 277 2.21 1.69 25.43
CA ASN A 277 1.59 1.17 26.64
C ASN A 277 2.38 0.06 27.34
N ILE A 278 2.85 -0.95 26.62
CA ILE A 278 3.48 -2.13 27.20
C ILE A 278 4.94 -1.86 27.54
N PHE A 279 5.70 -1.28 26.59
CA PHE A 279 7.11 -0.99 26.81
C PHE A 279 7.30 0.28 27.65
N ALA A 280 6.64 1.38 27.28
CA ALA A 280 6.81 2.66 27.99
C ALA A 280 5.80 2.93 29.10
N ARG A 281 4.89 1.98 29.38
CA ARG A 281 3.92 2.04 30.49
C ARG A 281 3.01 3.27 30.46
N ARG A 282 2.73 3.81 29.27
CA ARG A 282 1.83 4.97 29.11
C ARG A 282 0.36 4.54 29.17
N PRO A 283 -0.49 5.20 29.97
CA PRO A 283 -1.90 4.84 30.07
C PRO A 283 -2.65 5.19 28.78
N LEU A 284 -3.54 4.32 28.30
CA LEU A 284 -4.28 4.51 27.05
C LEU A 284 -5.61 5.27 27.24
N ARG A 285 -6.30 5.07 28.37
CA ARG A 285 -7.67 5.56 28.56
C ARG A 285 -7.71 7.09 28.56
N GLY A 286 -8.39 7.68 27.58
CA GLY A 286 -8.57 9.13 27.47
C GLY A 286 -7.29 9.92 27.25
N ASN A 287 -6.23 9.27 26.74
CA ASN A 287 -4.88 9.84 26.73
C ASN A 287 -4.26 9.87 25.31
N PHE A 288 -5.09 10.13 24.31
CA PHE A 288 -4.68 10.09 22.90
C PHE A 288 -3.46 10.98 22.61
N GLU A 289 -3.45 12.20 23.14
CA GLU A 289 -2.41 13.20 22.89
C GLU A 289 -1.02 12.72 23.34
N GLU A 290 -0.89 12.13 24.54
CA GLU A 290 0.40 11.60 25.03
C GLU A 290 0.85 10.39 24.21
N ILE A 291 -0.08 9.54 23.78
CA ILE A 291 0.26 8.36 22.95
C ILE A 291 0.73 8.80 21.57
N ALA A 292 0.05 9.77 20.95
CA ALA A 292 0.46 10.33 19.67
C ALA A 292 1.83 11.03 19.76
N ASP A 293 2.05 11.85 20.79
CA ASP A 293 3.34 12.49 21.06
C ASP A 293 4.46 11.47 21.27
N TYR A 294 4.18 10.40 22.03
CA TYR A 294 5.14 9.32 22.24
C TYR A 294 5.51 8.64 20.91
N ILE A 295 4.52 8.28 20.09
CA ILE A 295 4.74 7.61 18.80
C ILE A 295 5.54 8.52 17.84
N LEU A 296 5.12 9.79 17.70
CA LEU A 296 5.77 10.78 16.85
C LEU A 296 7.25 10.94 17.19
N ASN A 297 7.58 10.98 18.47
CA ASN A 297 8.94 11.27 18.92
C ASN A 297 9.84 10.02 19.04
N ARG A 298 9.26 8.81 19.11
CA ARG A 298 10.00 7.63 19.60
C ARG A 298 9.77 6.35 18.81
N VAL A 299 8.65 6.19 18.12
CA VAL A 299 8.31 4.93 17.44
C VAL A 299 8.52 5.11 15.94
N GLY A 300 9.62 4.56 15.42
CA GLY A 300 9.90 4.53 13.99
C GLY A 300 8.86 3.68 13.26
N ALA A 301 7.90 4.32 12.61
CA ALA A 301 6.83 3.66 11.87
C ALA A 301 6.43 4.52 10.67
N VAL A 302 6.14 3.90 9.54
CA VAL A 302 5.73 4.59 8.31
C VAL A 302 4.67 3.76 7.58
N GLY A 303 3.56 4.40 7.20
CA GLY A 303 2.57 3.81 6.31
C GLY A 303 2.93 3.99 4.84
N VAL A 304 2.52 3.05 4.01
CA VAL A 304 2.59 3.15 2.55
C VAL A 304 1.23 2.77 2.00
N ALA A 305 0.61 3.68 1.25
CA ALA A 305 -0.60 3.40 0.48
C ALA A 305 -0.38 3.75 -0.99
N TRP A 306 0.39 2.89 -1.67
CA TRP A 306 0.90 3.14 -3.02
C TRP A 306 -0.22 3.33 -4.05
N GLY A 307 -1.26 2.49 -4.03
CA GLY A 307 -2.40 2.59 -4.93
C GLY A 307 -3.63 3.24 -4.32
N ALA A 308 -3.49 4.21 -3.42
CA ALA A 308 -4.63 4.77 -2.67
C ALA A 308 -5.66 5.48 -3.56
N MET A 309 -6.88 4.91 -3.69
CA MET A 309 -8.01 5.53 -4.43
C MET A 309 -9.28 5.79 -3.62
N SER A 310 -9.49 5.05 -2.52
CA SER A 310 -10.75 5.10 -1.78
C SER A 310 -10.74 6.14 -0.66
N GLN A 311 -11.92 6.70 -0.36
CA GLN A 311 -12.12 7.54 0.84
C GLN A 311 -11.72 6.81 2.14
N LYS A 312 -11.80 5.48 2.17
CA LYS A 312 -11.29 4.65 3.27
C LYS A 312 -9.78 4.83 3.44
N ALA A 313 -9.00 4.82 2.36
CA ALA A 313 -7.55 5.02 2.42
C ALA A 313 -7.20 6.40 3.00
N ALA A 314 -7.90 7.46 2.56
CA ALA A 314 -7.73 8.79 3.14
C ALA A 314 -8.04 8.83 4.65
N SER A 315 -9.11 8.16 5.09
CA SER A 315 -9.45 8.09 6.52
C SER A 315 -8.44 7.29 7.35
N ILE A 316 -7.88 6.20 6.79
CA ILE A 316 -6.85 5.39 7.45
C ILE A 316 -5.56 6.20 7.60
N ALA A 317 -5.13 6.90 6.55
CA ALA A 317 -3.97 7.78 6.59
C ALA A 317 -4.15 8.90 7.62
N ALA A 318 -5.32 9.57 7.63
CA ALA A 318 -5.62 10.59 8.63
C ALA A 318 -5.58 10.05 10.07
N GLY A 319 -6.08 8.84 10.30
CA GLY A 319 -6.00 8.18 11.61
C GLY A 319 -4.57 7.86 12.04
N ALA A 320 -3.72 7.39 11.12
CA ALA A 320 -2.31 7.16 11.37
C ALA A 320 -1.55 8.47 11.66
N ASN A 321 -1.81 9.51 10.86
CA ASN A 321 -1.20 10.84 11.04
C ASN A 321 -1.57 11.47 12.37
N GLY A 322 -2.83 11.30 12.83
CA GLY A 322 -3.26 11.75 14.15
C GLY A 322 -2.50 11.09 15.30
N LEU A 323 -1.94 9.89 15.08
CA LEU A 323 -1.07 9.18 16.03
C LEU A 323 0.42 9.52 15.84
N GLY A 324 0.77 10.49 14.99
CA GLY A 324 2.16 10.82 14.70
C GLY A 324 2.87 9.82 13.79
N ILE A 325 2.12 8.99 13.06
CA ILE A 325 2.68 8.03 12.10
C ILE A 325 2.62 8.65 10.69
N PRO A 326 3.78 8.87 10.05
CA PRO A 326 3.84 9.37 8.69
C PRO A 326 3.38 8.33 7.66
N ALA A 327 2.92 8.78 6.50
CA ALA A 327 2.52 7.92 5.39
C ALA A 327 3.00 8.44 4.04
N VAL A 328 3.50 7.53 3.21
CA VAL A 328 3.83 7.78 1.80
C VAL A 328 2.71 7.20 0.93
N VAL A 329 2.22 7.99 -0.01
CA VAL A 329 1.17 7.58 -0.95
C VAL A 329 1.68 7.67 -2.39
N GLY A 330 1.12 6.87 -3.30
CA GLY A 330 1.51 6.95 -4.71
C GLY A 330 0.94 8.19 -5.40
N PRO A 331 1.29 8.41 -6.68
CA PRO A 331 1.05 9.68 -7.38
C PRO A 331 -0.44 10.02 -7.51
N HIS A 332 -1.31 9.03 -7.76
CA HIS A 332 -2.76 9.22 -7.87
C HIS A 332 -3.40 9.79 -6.60
N ALA A 333 -2.77 9.62 -5.44
CA ALA A 333 -3.26 10.17 -4.18
C ALA A 333 -3.19 11.71 -4.11
N ALA A 334 -2.49 12.38 -5.05
CA ALA A 334 -2.56 13.82 -5.19
C ALA A 334 -4.02 14.32 -5.37
N GLU A 335 -4.90 13.49 -5.92
CA GLU A 335 -6.33 13.76 -6.08
C GLU A 335 -7.09 13.92 -4.74
N TYR A 336 -6.51 13.51 -3.60
CA TYR A 336 -7.07 13.80 -2.27
C TYR A 336 -6.90 15.26 -1.83
N ARG A 337 -6.14 16.07 -2.58
CA ARG A 337 -6.00 17.54 -2.47
C ARG A 337 -5.22 18.08 -1.27
N ARG A 338 -4.96 17.28 -0.22
CA ARG A 338 -4.26 17.75 0.98
C ARG A 338 -3.15 16.78 1.39
N MET A 339 -1.94 17.34 1.55
CA MET A 339 -0.75 16.68 2.07
C MET A 339 -0.27 17.39 3.34
N PHE A 340 0.54 16.70 4.15
CA PHE A 340 1.12 17.23 5.39
C PHE A 340 2.63 17.24 5.30
N ILE A 341 3.14 18.29 4.65
CA ILE A 341 4.55 18.47 4.31
C ILE A 341 5.17 19.43 5.33
N GLY A 342 6.20 19.00 6.04
CA GLY A 342 7.00 19.86 6.92
C GLY A 342 8.00 20.72 6.16
N ARG A 343 8.36 21.85 6.77
CA ARG A 343 9.32 22.83 6.24
C ARG A 343 10.69 22.59 6.88
N SER A 344 11.49 21.71 6.27
CA SER A 344 12.83 21.41 6.79
C SER A 344 13.80 22.60 6.72
N ASP A 345 13.47 23.64 5.97
CA ASP A 345 14.18 24.93 5.92
C ASP A 345 13.94 25.83 7.15
N ASP A 346 12.91 25.56 7.95
CA ASP A 346 12.45 26.40 9.04
C ASP A 346 12.69 25.75 10.41
N ASP A 347 13.86 26.03 11.01
CA ASP A 347 14.29 25.47 12.30
C ASP A 347 13.30 25.74 13.45
N ASP A 348 12.53 26.84 13.38
CA ASP A 348 11.54 27.17 14.43
C ASP A 348 10.40 26.15 14.49
N THR A 349 10.11 25.46 13.38
CA THR A 349 9.05 24.44 13.31
C THR A 349 9.46 23.08 13.87
N TRP A 350 10.75 22.90 14.22
CA TRP A 350 11.33 21.63 14.70
C TRP A 350 11.79 21.69 16.16
N LYS A 351 11.20 22.61 16.93
CA LYS A 351 11.47 22.83 18.35
C LYS A 351 10.47 22.09 19.25
N VAL A 352 10.98 21.46 20.30
CA VAL A 352 10.20 20.71 21.29
C VAL A 352 10.62 21.06 22.72
N PHE A 353 9.91 20.53 23.71
CA PHE A 353 10.34 20.58 25.11
C PHE A 353 11.24 19.38 25.44
N ASN A 354 12.21 19.59 26.32
CA ASN A 354 12.89 18.50 27.03
C ASN A 354 12.05 18.05 28.23
N ALA A 355 11.44 16.87 28.16
CA ALA A 355 10.56 16.35 29.20
C ALA A 355 11.27 16.12 30.56
N ARG A 356 12.61 16.07 30.58
CA ARG A 356 13.40 15.87 31.82
C ARG A 356 13.39 17.08 32.76
N ASP A 357 13.33 18.29 32.21
CA ASP A 357 13.51 19.55 32.96
C ASP A 357 12.58 20.68 32.49
N GLY A 358 11.76 20.44 31.46
CA GLY A 358 10.83 21.42 30.91
C GLY A 358 11.46 22.52 30.07
N THR A 359 12.75 22.41 29.74
CA THR A 359 13.43 23.39 28.89
C THR A 359 12.77 23.44 27.50
N PRO A 360 12.28 24.61 27.05
CA PRO A 360 11.65 24.77 25.74
C PRO A 360 12.69 24.87 24.61
N ASP A 361 12.19 25.02 23.39
CA ASP A 361 12.95 25.41 22.19
C ASP A 361 14.11 24.48 21.81
N GLN A 362 13.99 23.19 22.15
CA GLN A 362 14.98 22.18 21.82
C GLN A 362 14.83 21.72 20.38
N LEU A 363 15.84 21.97 19.55
CA LEU A 363 15.82 21.60 18.14
C LEU A 363 16.09 20.11 17.95
N VAL A 364 15.11 19.37 17.42
CA VAL A 364 15.22 17.90 17.19
C VAL A 364 15.35 17.50 15.72
N GLY A 365 15.20 18.46 14.81
CA GLY A 365 15.29 18.26 13.37
C GLY A 365 14.02 17.61 12.75
N PRO A 366 13.99 17.51 11.42
CA PRO A 366 12.82 17.08 10.64
C PRO A 366 12.59 15.56 10.65
N ALA A 367 12.38 14.96 11.82
CA ALA A 367 12.20 13.50 11.96
C ALA A 367 10.86 13.16 12.63
N PRO A 368 9.84 12.66 11.90
CA PRO A 368 9.72 12.60 10.45
C PRO A 368 9.44 13.99 9.83
N GLU A 369 9.94 14.24 8.62
CA GLU A 369 9.76 15.53 7.92
C GLU A 369 8.33 15.75 7.44
N HIS A 370 7.62 14.68 7.10
CA HIS A 370 6.26 14.75 6.54
C HIS A 370 5.37 13.77 7.30
N LEU A 371 4.10 14.14 7.50
CA LEU A 371 3.09 13.18 7.97
C LEU A 371 2.35 12.53 6.80
N LEU A 372 2.17 13.23 5.68
CA LEU A 372 1.51 12.68 4.49
C LEU A 372 2.11 13.31 3.25
N THR A 373 2.68 12.48 2.37
CA THR A 373 3.38 12.94 1.17
C THR A 373 3.26 11.93 0.03
N THR A 374 3.38 12.42 -1.20
CA THR A 374 3.39 11.60 -2.42
C THR A 374 4.82 11.25 -2.84
N ALA A 375 4.99 10.08 -3.45
CA ALA A 375 6.16 9.76 -4.26
C ALA A 375 5.72 9.35 -5.67
N GLU A 376 6.52 9.71 -6.67
CA GLU A 376 6.20 9.46 -8.10
C GLU A 376 6.68 8.10 -8.58
N SER A 377 7.73 7.56 -7.97
CA SER A 377 8.28 6.23 -8.28
C SER A 377 8.56 5.42 -7.02
N ILE A 378 8.63 4.10 -7.17
CA ILE A 378 8.88 3.21 -6.04
C ILE A 378 10.28 3.43 -5.44
N GLU A 379 11.26 3.80 -6.25
CA GLU A 379 12.62 4.18 -5.84
C GLU A 379 12.59 5.37 -4.87
N GLN A 380 11.86 6.43 -5.24
CA GLN A 380 11.70 7.60 -4.39
C GLN A 380 10.95 7.23 -3.09
N ALA A 381 9.90 6.42 -3.20
CA ALA A 381 9.10 5.99 -2.07
C ALA A 381 9.91 5.18 -1.06
N ILE A 382 10.75 4.25 -1.52
CA ILE A 382 11.63 3.43 -0.66
C ILE A 382 12.58 4.33 0.15
N CYS A 383 13.29 5.26 -0.51
CA CYS A 383 14.17 6.19 0.20
C CYS A 383 13.41 7.04 1.22
N LEU A 384 12.23 7.53 0.85
CA LEU A 384 11.41 8.38 1.70
C LEU A 384 10.87 7.62 2.91
N VAL A 385 10.46 6.36 2.75
CA VAL A 385 10.02 5.51 3.87
C VAL A 385 11.14 5.29 4.87
N ALA A 386 12.37 5.02 4.41
CA ALA A 386 13.53 4.89 5.31
C ALA A 386 13.83 6.19 6.07
N LYS A 387 13.81 7.33 5.38
CA LYS A 387 13.99 8.67 5.97
C LYS A 387 12.93 8.96 7.04
N LEU A 388 11.66 8.72 6.71
CA LEU A 388 10.52 8.98 7.60
C LEU A 388 10.43 8.01 8.78
N ALA A 389 11.23 6.95 8.84
CA ALA A 389 11.33 6.06 10.00
C ALA A 389 12.25 6.60 11.11
N ILE A 390 13.07 7.61 10.82
CA ILE A 390 13.96 8.27 11.79
C ILE A 390 13.12 9.00 12.85
N ARG A 391 13.54 8.94 14.11
CA ARG A 391 12.83 9.57 15.23
C ARG A 391 13.77 10.39 16.12
N PRO A 392 13.30 11.52 16.69
CA PRO A 392 14.09 12.37 17.57
C PRO A 392 14.80 11.61 18.68
N ALA A 393 14.10 10.64 19.28
CA ALA A 393 14.57 9.88 20.43
C ALA A 393 15.36 8.60 20.11
N ASP A 394 15.71 8.33 18.85
CA ASP A 394 16.60 7.20 18.51
C ASP A 394 17.87 7.26 19.38
N ASN A 395 18.35 6.13 19.91
CA ASN A 395 19.69 6.14 20.50
C ASN A 395 20.75 6.24 19.39
N SER A 396 22.03 6.47 19.74
CA SER A 396 23.04 6.66 18.69
C SER A 396 23.25 5.43 17.81
N LYS A 397 23.16 4.22 18.38
CA LYS A 397 23.24 2.96 17.61
C LYS A 397 22.08 2.84 16.62
N GLY A 398 20.85 3.10 17.05
CA GLY A 398 19.67 3.02 16.22
C GLY A 398 19.64 4.12 15.15
N ARG A 399 20.05 5.35 15.50
CA ARG A 399 20.22 6.43 14.53
C ARG A 399 21.22 6.04 13.46
N MET A 400 22.38 5.50 13.87
CA MET A 400 23.42 5.02 12.97
C MET A 400 22.89 3.95 12.00
N ILE A 401 22.09 2.98 12.48
CA ILE A 401 21.46 1.95 11.64
C ILE A 401 20.50 2.59 10.62
N LYS A 402 19.60 3.47 11.07
CA LYS A 402 18.63 4.12 10.17
C LYS A 402 19.29 5.01 9.13
N LEU A 403 20.31 5.78 9.52
CA LEU A 403 21.10 6.60 8.60
C LEU A 403 21.86 5.73 7.59
N SER A 404 22.46 4.62 8.04
CA SER A 404 23.13 3.68 7.13
C SER A 404 22.16 3.14 6.08
N HIS A 405 20.95 2.73 6.48
CA HIS A 405 19.95 2.27 5.52
C HIS A 405 19.48 3.38 4.58
N TRP A 406 19.20 4.59 5.08
CA TRP A 406 18.74 5.69 4.24
C TRP A 406 19.79 6.12 3.23
N ILE A 407 21.05 6.32 3.65
CA ILE A 407 22.16 6.68 2.75
C ILE A 407 22.36 5.60 1.68
N ASP A 408 22.38 4.32 2.07
CA ASP A 408 22.55 3.22 1.13
C ASP A 408 21.39 3.11 0.13
N LEU A 409 20.15 3.37 0.57
CA LEU A 409 19.00 3.42 -0.32
C LEU A 409 19.07 4.60 -1.31
N GLU A 410 19.48 5.78 -0.85
CA GLU A 410 19.66 6.96 -1.71
C GLU A 410 20.76 6.72 -2.76
N ARG A 411 21.84 6.02 -2.41
CA ARG A 411 22.86 5.57 -3.36
C ARG A 411 22.29 4.59 -4.37
N LYS A 412 21.66 3.52 -3.88
CA LYS A 412 21.13 2.41 -4.69
C LYS A 412 20.08 2.88 -5.70
N TYR A 413 19.17 3.76 -5.28
CA TYR A 413 17.97 4.08 -6.04
C TYR A 413 17.96 5.47 -6.69
N LYS A 414 18.73 6.42 -6.15
CA LYS A 414 18.81 7.78 -6.73
C LYS A 414 20.20 8.15 -7.23
N GLY A 415 21.22 7.31 -7.02
CA GLY A 415 22.60 7.60 -7.40
C GLY A 415 23.19 8.79 -6.61
N ILE A 416 22.65 9.07 -5.43
CA ILE A 416 23.09 10.18 -4.57
C ILE A 416 24.06 9.63 -3.53
N ASP A 417 25.29 10.14 -3.49
CA ASP A 417 26.31 9.67 -2.54
C ASP A 417 25.93 9.95 -1.08
N LEU A 418 25.50 11.18 -0.78
CA LEU A 418 25.02 11.57 0.56
C LEU A 418 23.75 12.43 0.42
N PRO A 419 22.70 12.20 1.23
CA PRO A 419 21.50 13.04 1.19
C PRO A 419 21.82 14.52 1.44
N ASN A 420 21.12 15.42 0.74
CA ASN A 420 21.41 16.86 0.75
C ASN A 420 21.19 17.55 2.10
N ASP A 421 20.38 16.94 2.97
CA ASP A 421 19.99 17.40 4.31
C ASP A 421 20.43 16.43 5.43
N LEU A 422 21.40 15.56 5.15
CA LEU A 422 21.89 14.54 6.09
C LEU A 422 22.35 15.15 7.43
N GLU A 423 22.91 16.36 7.41
CA GLU A 423 23.40 17.07 8.61
C GLU A 423 22.28 17.34 9.62
N LYS A 424 21.02 17.41 9.18
CA LYS A 424 19.86 17.64 10.05
C LYS A 424 19.48 16.42 10.88
N TYR A 425 19.96 15.23 10.49
CA TYR A 425 19.65 13.95 11.14
C TYR A 425 20.81 13.38 11.95
N ILE A 426 21.98 14.01 11.91
CA ILE A 426 23.15 13.66 12.74
C ILE A 426 23.18 14.61 13.92
N ARG A 427 23.06 14.10 15.15
CA ARG A 427 23.07 14.92 16.38
C ARG A 427 24.43 14.95 17.03
N VAL A 428 25.12 13.82 17.00
CA VAL A 428 26.45 13.63 17.58
C VAL A 428 27.29 12.75 16.68
N GLU A 429 28.61 12.77 16.87
CA GLU A 429 29.58 11.90 16.20
C GLU A 429 29.18 10.42 16.22
N ALA A 430 28.59 9.95 17.31
CA ALA A 430 28.17 8.56 17.49
C ALA A 430 26.97 8.15 16.62
N ASP A 431 26.26 9.09 16.00
CA ASP A 431 25.18 8.80 15.04
C ASP A 431 25.73 8.43 13.64
N ILE A 432 27.02 8.72 13.36
CA ILE A 432 27.61 8.54 12.02
C ILE A 432 27.85 7.04 11.73
N PRO A 433 27.37 6.50 10.59
CA PRO A 433 27.66 5.12 10.19
C PRO A 433 29.15 4.83 10.10
N ILE A 434 29.59 3.78 10.81
CA ILE A 434 31.02 3.44 10.96
C ILE A 434 31.72 3.24 9.61
N ASN A 435 31.05 2.56 8.67
CA ASN A 435 31.58 2.27 7.33
C ASN A 435 31.61 3.49 6.39
N MET A 436 30.98 4.60 6.78
CA MET A 436 30.86 5.84 5.99
C MET A 436 31.43 7.04 6.76
N LYS A 437 32.24 6.79 7.79
CA LYS A 437 32.61 7.82 8.76
C LYS A 437 33.42 8.96 8.15
N GLU A 438 34.42 8.64 7.33
CA GLU A 438 35.30 9.63 6.70
C GLU A 438 34.54 10.58 5.76
N GLU A 439 33.75 10.03 4.85
CA GLU A 439 32.95 10.81 3.89
C GLU A 439 31.87 11.66 4.56
N VAL A 440 31.20 11.13 5.59
CA VAL A 440 30.19 11.89 6.33
C VAL A 440 30.84 13.02 7.13
N HIS A 441 32.04 12.82 7.69
CA HIS A 441 32.77 13.92 8.35
C HIS A 441 33.15 15.04 7.38
N GLU A 442 33.65 14.70 6.19
CA GLU A 442 33.96 15.67 5.13
C GLU A 442 32.72 16.52 4.82
N TYR A 443 31.58 15.86 4.62
CA TYR A 443 30.29 16.50 4.36
C TYR A 443 29.84 17.42 5.52
N LEU A 444 29.92 16.95 6.77
CA LEU A 444 29.51 17.74 7.94
C LEU A 444 30.38 18.98 8.14
N LYS A 445 31.68 18.90 7.84
CA LYS A 445 32.58 20.06 7.85
C LYS A 445 32.14 21.10 6.82
N GLN A 446 31.80 20.68 5.61
CA GLN A 446 31.29 21.58 4.56
C GLN A 446 29.98 22.27 4.94
N LYS A 447 29.15 21.61 5.76
CA LYS A 447 27.88 22.14 6.28
C LYS A 447 28.02 22.98 7.55
N ASN A 448 29.24 23.20 8.05
CA ASN A 448 29.50 23.86 9.34
C ASN A 448 28.71 23.25 10.51
N TRP A 449 28.49 21.93 10.45
CA TRP A 449 27.69 21.22 11.44
C TRP A 449 28.36 21.25 12.82
N GLN A 450 27.54 21.31 13.87
CA GLN A 450 27.98 21.26 15.27
C GLN A 450 27.16 20.20 16.02
N PRO A 451 27.78 19.43 16.94
CA PRO A 451 27.07 18.49 17.79
C PRO A 451 25.96 19.19 18.60
N ARG A 452 24.87 18.46 18.84
CA ARG A 452 23.70 18.92 19.59
C ARG A 452 23.40 17.95 20.73
N ASP A 453 22.78 18.47 21.78
CA ASP A 453 22.34 17.65 22.91
C ASP A 453 21.16 16.75 22.52
N ILE A 454 21.22 15.50 23.00
CA ILE A 454 20.12 14.54 22.84
C ILE A 454 19.16 14.70 24.01
N VAL A 455 17.99 15.29 23.72
CA VAL A 455 16.94 15.58 24.71
C VAL A 455 15.95 14.43 24.88
N ASP A 456 15.05 14.54 25.86
CA ASP A 456 13.83 13.73 25.96
C ASP A 456 12.67 14.51 25.31
N PRO A 457 12.37 14.30 24.03
CA PRO A 457 11.50 15.19 23.27
C PRO A 457 10.01 14.98 23.59
N THR A 458 9.28 16.07 23.74
CA THR A 458 7.81 16.11 23.77
C THR A 458 7.27 17.43 23.25
N LEU A 459 6.13 17.40 22.58
CA LEU A 459 5.36 18.60 22.22
C LEU A 459 4.47 19.08 23.38
N LEU A 460 4.39 18.30 24.47
CA LEU A 460 3.42 18.50 25.53
C LEU A 460 4.11 18.99 26.80
N LYS A 461 4.06 20.32 27.01
CA LYS A 461 4.60 20.95 28.24
C LYS A 461 4.07 20.30 29.53
N ARG A 462 2.82 19.83 29.54
CA ARG A 462 2.19 19.16 30.70
C ARG A 462 2.86 17.84 31.10
N LEU A 463 3.69 17.25 30.23
CA LEU A 463 4.42 16.00 30.50
C LEU A 463 5.83 16.25 31.03
N CYS A 464 6.29 17.49 31.03
CA CYS A 464 7.64 17.83 31.48
C CYS A 464 7.73 17.76 33.01
N ARG A 465 8.84 17.22 33.51
CA ARG A 465 9.20 17.34 34.93
C ARG A 465 9.65 18.78 35.17
N THR A 466 9.01 19.43 36.14
CA THR A 466 9.34 20.78 36.62
C THR A 466 10.23 20.72 37.83
#